data_AF-A0A9D1DH44-F1
#
_entry.id   AF-A0A9D1DH44-F1
#
_cell.length_a   1.000
_cell.length_b   1.000
_cell.length_c   1.000
_cell.angle_alpha   90.00
_cell.angle_beta   90.00
_cell.angle_gamma   90.00
#
_symmetry.space_group_name_H-M   'P 1'
#
loop_
_entity.id
_entity.type
_entity.pdbx_description
1 polymer ?
#
loop_
_entity_poly.entity_id
_entity_poly.type
_entity_poly.pdbx_seq_one_letter_code
_entity_poly.pdbx_strand_id
1 'polypeptide(L)'
;MDEMLRLSLLWRVVAAIGAFFGRLASGSRFLAALGRWWQASGTRRFLDRRFSAEAGFTEASGYRRLSQRLNDRLAGVSRPLEWFRAGVVGRIWRGLFRWGEGSVLLGWMFRGGLTGVILTVLGLYCGVDYLLRDVFSVPVLSSLWDEALLLVSLLWILRLRMDRATPLEARTNPLDVPLLAFLALGFLLMNTVFDYYSISMDGYRATVQYMLWFFVVTRMLRNDRDFKTLYFAMVALATVIALHGIYQYIVAVPIPSNWTDQAEQSVRTRVFSIFGSPNIMGDYMVMFAPMAAGLAYYLPKTWQKLLAWACAFAMCFACLFTMSRGAWVAMAVAVVLFCLLVDRRLFALLVVAAVAAMFLPFVASRIGYLFTEQFAESTARGGRASRWHYGLNYLVESGHPWLGLGLGMFGGAIAMQTKIIDQWDYFYLDNYYLKIMVEMGYLGFIFFVVLLAALVLIGLRCVRRSGFIHRAGGPRMQPLAAGILSGLCGVLAHCYFENIFEEPYMMAYFWMMAAMLVYLGFFRPRAAQRAAQQ
;
A
#
# COMPACT_ATOMS: atom_id res chain seq x y z
N MET A 1 -1.63 35.04 -23.31
CA MET A 1 -0.93 33.80 -22.89
C MET A 1 -1.44 32.56 -23.64
N ASP A 2 -2.74 32.45 -23.91
CA ASP A 2 -3.32 31.35 -24.71
C ASP A 2 -2.91 31.32 -26.20
N GLU A 3 -2.60 32.47 -26.82
CA GLU A 3 -2.13 32.51 -28.23
C GLU A 3 -0.67 32.07 -28.39
N MET A 4 0.22 32.43 -27.45
CA MET A 4 1.63 32.03 -27.52
C MET A 4 1.82 30.53 -27.34
N LEU A 5 1.01 29.89 -26.50
CA LEU A 5 1.05 28.43 -26.33
C LEU A 5 0.57 27.68 -27.59
N ARG A 6 -0.41 28.23 -28.33
CA ARG A 6 -0.93 27.65 -29.59
C ARG A 6 0.04 27.77 -30.77
N LEU A 7 0.93 28.76 -30.73
CA LEU A 7 1.95 28.98 -31.76
C LEU A 7 3.24 28.19 -31.51
N SER A 8 3.43 27.61 -30.32
CA SER A 8 4.62 26.82 -30.03
C SER A 8 4.62 25.52 -30.86
N LEU A 9 5.74 25.26 -31.53
CA LEU A 9 5.98 24.03 -32.30
C LEU A 9 5.72 22.79 -31.42
N LEU A 10 6.10 22.89 -30.14
CA LEU A 10 5.97 21.83 -29.15
C LEU A 10 4.50 21.50 -28.84
N TRP A 11 3.62 22.51 -28.73
CA TRP A 11 2.17 22.29 -28.57
C TRP A 11 1.54 21.66 -29.81
N ARG A 12 1.97 22.09 -31.02
CA ARG A 12 1.48 21.51 -32.28
C ARG A 12 1.90 20.05 -32.42
N VAL A 13 3.12 19.70 -32.04
CA VAL A 13 3.62 18.31 -32.04
C VAL A 13 2.86 17.47 -31.02
N VAL A 14 2.69 17.94 -29.78
CA VAL A 14 1.92 17.22 -28.75
C VAL A 14 0.44 17.06 -29.15
N ALA A 15 -0.18 18.08 -29.72
CA ALA A 15 -1.54 18.03 -30.23
C ALA A 15 -1.67 17.10 -31.45
N ALA A 16 -0.68 17.07 -32.34
CA ALA A 16 -0.64 16.17 -33.49
C ALA A 16 -0.45 14.71 -33.07
N ILE A 17 0.43 14.43 -32.10
CA ILE A 17 0.60 13.10 -31.51
C ILE A 17 -0.69 12.68 -30.79
N GLY A 18 -1.28 13.57 -29.99
CA GLY A 18 -2.57 13.33 -29.32
C GLY A 18 -3.72 13.09 -30.30
N ALA A 19 -3.76 13.82 -31.43
CA ALA A 19 -4.73 13.62 -32.50
C ALA A 19 -4.46 12.34 -33.30
N PHE A 20 -3.19 11.97 -33.51
CA PHE A 20 -2.80 10.74 -34.19
C PHE A 20 -3.22 9.52 -33.37
N PHE A 21 -2.87 9.46 -32.08
CA PHE A 21 -3.34 8.40 -31.18
C PHE A 21 -4.85 8.45 -30.95
N GLY A 22 -5.44 9.64 -30.92
CA GLY A 22 -6.89 9.84 -30.88
C GLY A 22 -7.60 9.25 -32.11
N ARG A 23 -7.05 9.44 -33.31
CA ARG A 23 -7.53 8.84 -34.57
C ARG A 23 -7.23 7.35 -34.64
N LEU A 24 -6.12 6.86 -34.10
CA LEU A 24 -5.81 5.44 -34.04
C LEU A 24 -6.79 4.68 -33.14
N ALA A 25 -7.16 5.29 -32.00
CA ALA A 25 -8.09 4.71 -31.03
C ALA A 25 -9.58 4.84 -31.46
N SER A 26 -9.95 5.93 -32.16
CA SER A 26 -11.33 6.16 -32.61
C SER A 26 -11.63 5.64 -34.02
N GLY A 27 -10.60 5.49 -34.87
CA GLY A 27 -10.74 5.13 -36.29
C GLY A 27 -10.62 3.64 -36.60
N SER A 28 -10.11 2.81 -35.69
CA SER A 28 -10.04 1.38 -35.99
C SER A 28 -11.42 0.72 -35.81
N ARG A 29 -12.06 0.41 -36.95
CA ARG A 29 -13.30 -0.37 -37.01
C ARG A 29 -13.18 -1.69 -36.23
N PHE A 30 -11.95 -2.24 -36.16
CA PHE A 30 -11.59 -3.42 -35.40
C PHE A 30 -11.70 -3.23 -33.88
N LEU A 31 -11.09 -2.20 -33.27
CA LEU A 31 -11.22 -1.96 -31.82
C LEU A 31 -12.65 -1.56 -31.43
N ALA A 32 -13.38 -0.85 -32.32
CA ALA A 32 -14.79 -0.55 -32.12
C ALA A 32 -15.66 -1.83 -32.20
N ALA A 33 -15.37 -2.74 -33.14
CA ALA A 33 -16.01 -4.05 -33.24
C ALA A 33 -15.69 -4.91 -32.02
N LEU A 34 -14.43 -5.02 -31.62
CA LEU A 34 -13.98 -5.71 -30.41
C LEU A 34 -14.66 -5.13 -29.16
N GLY A 35 -14.81 -3.80 -29.09
CA GLY A 35 -15.56 -3.12 -28.05
C GLY A 35 -17.03 -3.52 -28.04
N ARG A 36 -17.71 -3.54 -29.19
CA ARG A 36 -19.11 -4.02 -29.30
C ARG A 36 -19.25 -5.51 -28.94
N TRP A 37 -18.31 -6.35 -29.39
CA TRP A 37 -18.28 -7.78 -29.09
C TRP A 37 -18.06 -8.02 -27.60
N TRP A 38 -17.18 -7.26 -26.96
CA TRP A 38 -17.00 -7.29 -25.51
C TRP A 38 -18.27 -6.84 -24.76
N GLN A 39 -18.95 -5.79 -25.23
CA GLN A 39 -20.22 -5.33 -24.65
C GLN A 39 -21.33 -6.40 -24.76
N ALA A 40 -21.37 -7.14 -25.88
CA ALA A 40 -22.34 -8.21 -26.10
C ALA A 40 -21.95 -9.55 -25.43
N SER A 41 -20.67 -9.73 -25.07
CA SER A 41 -20.13 -11.00 -24.61
C SER A 41 -20.81 -11.52 -23.33
N GLY A 42 -21.09 -12.83 -23.30
CA GLY A 42 -21.54 -13.53 -22.09
C GLY A 42 -20.50 -13.46 -20.98
N THR A 43 -19.21 -13.49 -21.34
CA THR A 43 -18.08 -13.36 -20.41
C THR A 43 -18.13 -12.06 -19.63
N ARG A 44 -18.37 -10.93 -20.30
CA ARG A 44 -18.54 -9.64 -19.61
C ARG A 44 -19.74 -9.67 -18.67
N ARG A 45 -20.91 -10.15 -19.13
CA ARG A 45 -22.11 -10.24 -18.27
C ARG A 45 -21.86 -11.11 -17.04
N PHE A 46 -21.15 -12.21 -17.20
CA PHE A 46 -20.73 -13.08 -16.10
C PHE A 46 -19.78 -12.36 -15.13
N LEU A 47 -18.75 -11.69 -15.64
CA LEU A 47 -17.82 -10.92 -14.83
C LEU A 47 -18.54 -9.76 -14.11
N ASP A 48 -19.35 -8.98 -14.81
CA ASP A 48 -20.11 -7.87 -14.23
C ASP A 48 -20.98 -8.38 -13.08
N ARG A 49 -21.74 -9.47 -13.27
CA ARG A 49 -22.50 -10.14 -12.19
C ARG A 49 -21.61 -10.57 -11.03
N ARG A 50 -20.47 -11.21 -11.30
CA ARG A 50 -19.56 -11.74 -10.26
C ARG A 50 -18.86 -10.63 -9.48
N PHE A 51 -18.51 -9.53 -10.12
CA PHE A 51 -17.81 -8.40 -9.53
C PHE A 51 -18.75 -7.39 -8.85
N SER A 52 -20.03 -7.32 -9.27
CA SER A 52 -21.07 -6.51 -8.62
C SER A 52 -21.79 -7.25 -7.50
N ALA A 53 -21.73 -8.59 -7.47
CA ALA A 53 -22.40 -9.40 -6.46
C ALA A 53 -22.08 -8.95 -5.02
N GLU A 54 -23.10 -8.99 -4.17
CA GLU A 54 -22.92 -8.89 -2.73
C GLU A 54 -22.06 -10.04 -2.21
N ALA A 55 -21.40 -9.82 -1.08
CA ALA A 55 -20.56 -10.82 -0.45
C ALA A 55 -21.41 -11.91 0.25
N GLY A 56 -22.41 -12.48 -0.44
CA GLY A 56 -23.43 -13.37 0.13
C GLY A 56 -22.83 -14.56 0.89
N PHE A 57 -21.71 -15.11 0.42
CA PHE A 57 -20.98 -16.16 1.13
C PHE A 57 -20.44 -15.69 2.49
N THR A 58 -19.85 -14.48 2.54
CA THR A 58 -19.39 -13.86 3.79
C THR A 58 -20.58 -13.52 4.68
N GLU A 59 -21.71 -13.11 4.11
CA GLU A 59 -22.94 -12.81 4.85
C GLU A 59 -23.55 -14.06 5.51
N ALA A 60 -23.53 -15.20 4.82
CA ALA A 60 -24.03 -16.46 5.35
C ALA A 60 -23.01 -17.21 6.25
N SER A 61 -21.78 -16.73 6.34
CA SER A 61 -20.69 -17.45 7.01
C SER A 61 -20.88 -17.61 8.52
N GLY A 62 -20.37 -18.73 9.07
CA GLY A 62 -20.28 -18.94 10.53
C GLY A 62 -19.44 -17.86 11.21
N TYR A 63 -18.39 -17.37 10.54
CA TYR A 63 -17.54 -16.27 11.03
C TYR A 63 -18.34 -14.98 11.25
N ARG A 64 -19.21 -14.58 10.32
CA ARG A 64 -20.09 -13.42 10.51
C ARG A 64 -21.06 -13.64 11.67
N ARG A 65 -21.68 -14.82 11.78
CA ARG A 65 -22.59 -15.13 12.90
C ARG A 65 -21.87 -15.04 14.25
N LEU A 66 -20.65 -15.56 14.34
CA LEU A 66 -19.82 -15.43 15.54
C LEU A 66 -19.49 -13.96 15.83
N SER A 67 -19.02 -13.20 14.85
CA SER A 67 -18.68 -11.79 15.02
C SER A 67 -19.89 -10.94 15.42
N GLN A 68 -21.07 -11.23 14.87
CA GLN A 68 -22.34 -10.59 15.24
C GLN A 68 -22.70 -10.91 16.69
N ARG A 69 -22.66 -12.19 17.10
CA ARG A 69 -22.90 -12.60 18.50
C ARG A 69 -21.96 -11.90 19.48
N LEU A 70 -20.68 -11.76 19.13
CA LEU A 70 -19.71 -11.03 19.95
C LEU A 70 -20.07 -9.54 20.05
N ASN A 71 -20.52 -8.92 18.96
CA ASN A 71 -20.99 -7.52 18.99
C ASN A 71 -22.25 -7.35 19.82
N ASP A 72 -23.20 -8.28 19.71
CA ASP A 72 -24.45 -8.26 20.48
C ASP A 72 -24.15 -8.39 21.98
N ARG A 73 -23.16 -9.24 22.35
CA ARG A 73 -22.68 -9.36 23.74
C ARG A 73 -21.95 -8.12 24.25
N LEU A 74 -21.30 -7.36 23.37
CA LEU A 74 -20.59 -6.13 23.73
C LEU A 74 -21.51 -4.92 23.79
N ALA A 75 -22.55 -4.87 22.95
CA ALA A 75 -23.49 -3.76 22.89
C ALA A 75 -24.24 -3.61 24.20
N GLY A 76 -24.40 -2.36 24.66
CA GLY A 76 -25.08 -2.09 25.92
C GLY A 76 -24.37 -2.60 27.17
N VAL A 77 -23.12 -3.09 27.07
CA VAL A 77 -22.28 -3.37 28.24
C VAL A 77 -21.82 -2.04 28.83
N SER A 78 -22.71 -1.44 29.61
CA SER A 78 -22.42 -0.25 30.38
C SER A 78 -21.45 -0.59 31.51
N ARG A 79 -20.25 0.00 31.47
CA ARG A 79 -19.51 0.29 32.70
C ARG A 79 -19.19 1.78 32.79
N PRO A 80 -19.43 2.40 33.96
CA PRO A 80 -19.14 3.80 34.18
C PRO A 80 -17.61 3.97 34.29
N LEU A 81 -16.98 4.46 33.22
CA LEU A 81 -15.71 5.21 33.35
C LEU A 81 -16.00 6.64 33.84
N GLU A 82 -17.00 6.82 34.70
CA GLU A 82 -17.28 8.10 35.35
C GLU A 82 -16.08 8.53 36.18
N TRP A 83 -15.38 7.59 36.82
CA TRP A 83 -14.12 7.84 37.51
C TRP A 83 -13.03 8.41 36.59
N PHE A 84 -12.91 7.91 35.35
CA PHE A 84 -11.94 8.45 34.38
C PHE A 84 -12.36 9.82 33.85
N ARG A 85 -13.66 10.03 33.56
CA ARG A 85 -14.18 11.33 33.10
C ARG A 85 -14.13 12.42 34.17
N ALA A 86 -14.39 12.07 35.44
CA ALA A 86 -14.37 12.95 36.59
C ALA A 86 -12.95 13.16 37.16
N GLY A 87 -12.06 12.19 36.95
CA GLY A 87 -10.67 12.24 37.39
C GLY A 87 -9.82 13.31 36.69
N VAL A 88 -8.65 13.57 37.25
CA VAL A 88 -7.64 14.51 36.71
C VAL A 88 -7.28 14.15 35.26
N VAL A 89 -7.12 12.86 34.96
CA VAL A 89 -6.80 12.36 33.61
C VAL A 89 -7.89 12.71 32.61
N GLY A 90 -9.18 12.54 32.93
CA GLY A 90 -10.28 12.93 32.05
C GLY A 90 -10.46 14.43 31.88
N ARG A 91 -10.06 15.24 32.87
CA ARG A 91 -10.00 16.70 32.74
C ARG A 91 -8.86 17.13 31.81
N ILE A 92 -7.66 16.57 31.98
CA ILE A 92 -6.51 16.79 31.09
C ILE A 92 -6.87 16.36 29.66
N TRP A 93 -7.47 15.19 29.50
CA TRP A 93 -7.91 14.67 28.21
C TRP A 93 -8.90 15.60 27.51
N ARG A 94 -9.93 16.09 28.22
CA ARG A 94 -10.88 17.08 27.68
C ARG A 94 -10.20 18.41 27.35
N GLY A 95 -9.26 18.85 28.18
CA GLY A 95 -8.45 20.04 27.93
C GLY A 95 -7.64 19.92 26.64
N LEU A 96 -6.95 18.80 26.46
CA LEU A 96 -6.19 18.47 25.24
C LEU A 96 -7.07 18.45 23.99
N PHE A 97 -8.23 17.79 24.05
CA PHE A 97 -9.16 17.76 22.91
C PHE A 97 -9.74 19.14 22.60
N ARG A 98 -10.10 19.94 23.62
CA ARG A 98 -10.58 21.32 23.40
C ARG A 98 -9.50 22.21 22.80
N TRP A 99 -8.27 22.12 23.31
CA TRP A 99 -7.12 22.83 22.76
C TRP A 99 -6.83 22.40 21.32
N GLY A 100 -6.85 21.10 21.06
CA GLY A 100 -6.65 20.51 19.74
C GLY A 100 -7.72 20.94 18.75
N GLU A 101 -9.00 20.89 19.13
CA GLU A 101 -10.13 21.34 18.30
C GLU A 101 -10.08 22.84 18.00
N GLY A 102 -9.65 23.65 18.97
CA GLY A 102 -9.47 25.10 18.82
C GLY A 102 -8.23 25.51 18.03
N SER A 103 -7.30 24.59 17.77
CA SER A 103 -6.09 24.88 16.99
C SER A 103 -6.43 25.07 15.51
N VAL A 104 -5.96 26.16 14.92
CA VAL A 104 -6.10 26.42 13.47
C VAL A 104 -5.35 25.35 12.66
N LEU A 105 -4.22 24.86 13.17
CA LEU A 105 -3.35 23.90 12.48
C LEU A 105 -3.75 22.44 12.75
N LEU A 106 -4.14 22.10 13.99
CA LEU A 106 -4.44 20.72 14.39
C LEU A 106 -5.94 20.42 14.47
N GLY A 107 -6.81 21.43 14.41
CA GLY A 107 -8.25 21.28 14.58
C GLY A 107 -8.86 20.24 13.64
N TRP A 108 -8.35 20.12 12.41
CA TRP A 108 -8.83 19.12 11.45
C TRP A 108 -8.66 17.67 11.95
N MET A 109 -7.59 17.37 12.68
CA MET A 109 -7.30 16.06 13.26
C MET A 109 -8.27 15.75 14.41
N PHE A 110 -8.56 16.75 15.25
CA PHE A 110 -9.38 16.59 16.45
C PHE A 110 -10.89 16.64 16.19
N ARG A 111 -11.36 17.26 15.10
CA ARG A 111 -12.80 17.37 14.77
C ARG A 111 -13.53 16.01 14.71
N GLY A 112 -12.81 14.89 14.58
CA GLY A 112 -13.35 13.53 14.50
C GLY A 112 -13.37 12.79 15.85
N GLY A 113 -13.05 13.48 16.94
CA GLY A 113 -12.75 12.87 18.22
C GLY A 113 -11.51 11.97 18.14
N LEU A 114 -11.38 11.04 19.08
CA LEU A 114 -10.22 10.14 19.14
C LEU A 114 -10.07 9.27 17.89
N THR A 115 -11.18 8.91 17.22
CA THR A 115 -11.13 8.21 15.92
C THR A 115 -10.37 9.03 14.88
N GLY A 116 -10.63 10.34 14.78
CA GLY A 116 -9.93 11.22 13.85
C GLY A 116 -8.44 11.35 14.14
N VAL A 117 -8.08 11.43 15.43
CA VAL A 117 -6.68 11.48 15.88
C VAL A 117 -5.96 10.18 15.52
N ILE A 118 -6.51 9.02 15.88
CA ILE A 118 -5.90 7.72 15.57
C ILE A 118 -5.74 7.56 14.06
N LEU A 119 -6.76 7.86 13.26
CA LEU A 119 -6.66 7.78 11.79
C LEU A 119 -5.62 8.73 11.22
N THR A 120 -5.41 9.89 11.83
CA THR A 120 -4.36 10.82 11.39
C THR A 120 -2.98 10.29 11.74
N VAL A 121 -2.78 9.77 12.95
CA VAL A 121 -1.52 9.10 13.36
C VAL A 121 -1.22 7.92 12.43
N LEU A 122 -2.23 7.11 12.08
CA LEU A 122 -2.10 6.03 11.11
C LEU A 122 -1.77 6.52 9.70
N GLY A 123 -2.34 7.65 9.27
CA GLY A 123 -1.97 8.25 8.00
C GLY A 123 -0.52 8.75 7.99
N LEU A 124 -0.06 9.25 9.14
CA LEU A 124 1.29 9.76 9.35
C LEU A 124 2.27 8.72 9.91
N TYR A 125 1.93 7.43 9.82
CA TYR A 125 2.64 6.33 10.49
C TYR A 125 4.17 6.38 10.34
N CYS A 126 4.71 6.46 9.11
CA CYS A 126 6.18 6.50 8.94
C CYS A 126 6.81 7.82 9.43
N GLY A 127 6.08 8.93 9.39
CA GLY A 127 6.56 10.21 9.93
C GLY A 127 6.63 10.17 11.45
N VAL A 128 5.64 9.55 12.10
CA VAL A 128 5.65 9.31 13.55
C VAL A 128 6.76 8.34 13.93
N ASP A 129 6.91 7.23 13.19
CA ASP A 129 7.97 6.24 13.40
C ASP A 129 9.36 6.89 13.37
N TYR A 130 9.65 7.67 12.31
CA TYR A 130 10.89 8.42 12.17
C TYR A 130 11.12 9.42 13.31
N LEU A 131 10.10 10.18 13.71
CA LEU A 131 10.24 11.12 14.84
C LEU A 131 10.57 10.39 16.14
N LEU A 132 9.93 9.26 16.42
CA LEU A 132 10.16 8.50 17.64
C LEU A 132 11.56 7.86 17.62
N ARG A 133 11.89 7.12 16.56
CA ARG A 133 13.13 6.34 16.44
C ARG A 133 14.37 7.21 16.23
N ASP A 134 14.31 8.13 15.28
CA ASP A 134 15.50 8.84 14.80
C ASP A 134 15.66 10.24 15.41
N VAL A 135 14.56 10.92 15.77
CA VAL A 135 14.64 12.31 16.31
C VAL A 135 14.64 12.34 17.83
N PHE A 136 13.70 11.65 18.47
CA PHE A 136 13.62 11.61 19.94
C PHE A 136 14.52 10.53 20.54
N SER A 137 14.75 9.44 19.80
CA SER A 137 15.64 8.33 20.17
C SER A 137 15.41 7.79 21.58
N VAL A 138 14.15 7.78 22.04
CA VAL A 138 13.76 7.19 23.33
C VAL A 138 13.54 5.69 23.10
N PRO A 139 14.43 4.78 23.55
CA PRO A 139 14.44 3.40 23.07
C PRO A 139 13.14 2.65 23.40
N VAL A 140 12.64 2.79 24.64
CA VAL A 140 11.42 2.10 25.10
C VAL A 140 10.17 2.61 24.38
N LEU A 141 10.07 3.92 24.18
CA LEU A 141 8.93 4.51 23.47
C LEU A 141 8.96 4.06 22.00
N SER A 142 10.14 4.08 21.38
CA SER A 142 10.34 3.78 19.96
C SER A 142 10.22 2.30 19.63
N SER A 143 10.47 1.41 20.58
CA SER A 143 10.33 -0.04 20.36
C SER A 143 8.91 -0.56 20.58
N LEU A 144 8.06 0.18 21.32
CA LEU A 144 6.73 -0.27 21.73
C LEU A 144 5.58 0.59 21.17
N TRP A 145 5.88 1.66 20.41
CA TRP A 145 4.84 2.61 20.02
C TRP A 145 3.80 2.01 19.08
N ASP A 146 4.20 1.09 18.19
CA ASP A 146 3.31 0.46 17.23
C ASP A 146 2.40 -0.58 17.91
N GLU A 147 2.91 -1.37 18.85
CA GLU A 147 2.06 -2.23 19.70
C GLU A 147 1.14 -1.39 20.59
N ALA A 148 1.63 -0.30 21.17
CA ALA A 148 0.82 0.61 21.97
C ALA A 148 -0.29 1.25 21.14
N LEU A 149 0.00 1.71 19.92
CA LEU A 149 -0.99 2.26 19.00
C LEU A 149 -2.02 1.21 18.60
N LEU A 150 -1.58 -0.03 18.35
CA LEU A 150 -2.47 -1.15 18.02
C LEU A 150 -3.40 -1.47 19.19
N LEU A 151 -2.87 -1.54 20.40
CA LEU A 151 -3.62 -1.77 21.64
C LEU A 151 -4.63 -0.64 21.90
N VAL A 152 -4.20 0.62 21.82
CA VAL A 152 -5.08 1.80 21.96
C VAL A 152 -6.20 1.76 20.94
N SER A 153 -5.89 1.41 19.69
CA SER A 153 -6.88 1.29 18.62
C SER A 153 -7.89 0.17 18.89
N LEU A 154 -7.42 -0.99 19.37
CA LEU A 154 -8.28 -2.11 19.74
C LEU A 154 -9.21 -1.77 20.90
N LEU A 155 -8.67 -1.19 21.98
CA LEU A 155 -9.43 -0.74 23.13
C LEU A 155 -10.46 0.32 22.73
N TRP A 156 -10.10 1.24 21.83
CA TRP A 156 -11.02 2.23 21.30
C TRP A 156 -12.15 1.60 20.47
N ILE A 157 -11.84 0.61 19.61
CA ILE A 157 -12.86 -0.13 18.86
C ILE A 157 -13.83 -0.86 19.80
N LEU A 158 -13.31 -1.54 20.84
CA LEU A 158 -14.13 -2.20 21.85
C LEU A 158 -15.02 -1.20 22.57
N ARG A 159 -14.46 -0.07 23.01
CA ARG A 159 -15.22 1.01 23.66
C ARG A 159 -16.35 1.53 22.77
N LEU A 160 -16.07 1.78 21.49
CA LEU A 160 -17.08 2.25 20.55
C LEU A 160 -18.21 1.24 20.29
N ARG A 161 -17.97 -0.07 20.52
CA ARG A 161 -18.99 -1.12 20.44
C ARG A 161 -19.80 -1.18 21.74
N MET A 162 -19.13 -1.08 22.89
CA MET A 162 -19.77 -1.09 24.21
C MET A 162 -20.70 0.10 24.46
N ASP A 163 -20.29 1.29 24.01
CA ASP A 163 -21.05 2.55 24.22
C ASP A 163 -22.34 2.65 23.41
N ARG A 164 -22.62 1.69 22.52
CA ARG A 164 -23.80 1.71 21.65
C ARG A 164 -24.88 0.81 22.21
N ALA A 165 -26.10 1.35 22.31
CA ALA A 165 -27.29 0.58 22.68
C ALA A 165 -27.65 -0.48 21.63
N THR A 166 -27.34 -0.22 20.35
CA THR A 166 -27.50 -1.18 19.26
C THR A 166 -26.14 -1.68 18.78
N PRO A 167 -26.01 -3.00 18.49
CA PRO A 167 -24.76 -3.58 18.04
C PRO A 167 -24.35 -3.00 16.70
N LEU A 168 -23.08 -2.61 16.60
CA LEU A 168 -22.49 -2.19 15.33
C LEU A 168 -22.35 -3.39 14.40
N GLU A 169 -22.42 -3.14 13.10
CA GLU A 169 -22.20 -4.18 12.09
C GLU A 169 -20.85 -4.89 12.31
N ALA A 170 -20.85 -6.21 12.09
CA ALA A 170 -19.68 -7.07 12.22
C ALA A 170 -18.54 -6.67 11.29
N ARG A 171 -18.87 -6.09 10.12
CA ARG A 171 -17.91 -5.68 9.09
C ARG A 171 -17.00 -6.82 8.67
N THR A 172 -17.57 -8.02 8.59
CA THR A 172 -16.89 -9.15 7.95
C THR A 172 -16.84 -8.92 6.45
N ASN A 173 -15.72 -9.26 5.83
CA ASN A 173 -15.51 -9.08 4.40
C ASN A 173 -14.84 -10.30 3.77
N PRO A 174 -14.88 -10.43 2.43
CA PRO A 174 -14.27 -11.57 1.75
C PRO A 174 -12.75 -11.71 1.91
N LEU A 175 -12.04 -10.64 2.29
CA LEU A 175 -10.59 -10.66 2.48
C LEU A 175 -10.20 -11.14 3.89
N ASP A 176 -11.14 -11.12 4.87
CA ASP A 176 -10.89 -11.65 6.21
C ASP A 176 -10.48 -13.13 6.19
N VAL A 177 -11.12 -13.96 5.35
CA VAL A 177 -10.87 -15.41 5.31
C VAL A 177 -9.45 -15.76 4.88
N PRO A 178 -8.97 -15.36 3.68
CA PRO A 178 -7.60 -15.67 3.28
C PRO A 178 -6.56 -15.01 4.19
N LEU A 179 -6.87 -13.84 4.76
CA LEU A 179 -5.97 -13.16 5.70
C LEU A 179 -5.84 -13.96 7.00
N LEU A 180 -6.95 -14.33 7.64
CA LEU A 180 -6.97 -15.16 8.84
C LEU A 180 -6.36 -16.54 8.58
N ALA A 181 -6.56 -17.11 7.39
CA ALA A 181 -5.95 -18.39 7.02
C ALA A 181 -4.43 -18.31 6.96
N PHE A 182 -3.88 -17.24 6.37
CA PHE A 182 -2.43 -17.01 6.34
C PHE A 182 -1.86 -16.75 7.75
N LEU A 183 -2.55 -15.95 8.57
CA LEU A 183 -2.17 -15.72 9.98
C LEU A 183 -2.17 -17.02 10.79
N ALA A 184 -3.24 -17.80 10.70
CA ALA A 184 -3.37 -19.08 11.41
C ALA A 184 -2.30 -20.08 10.95
N LEU A 185 -1.98 -20.09 9.66
CA LEU A 185 -0.91 -20.91 9.14
C LEU A 185 0.46 -20.47 9.66
N GLY A 186 0.77 -19.18 9.64
CA GLY A 186 2.02 -18.68 10.22
C GLY A 186 2.15 -19.05 11.70
N PHE A 187 1.06 -18.93 12.46
CA PHE A 187 1.02 -19.38 13.84
C PHE A 187 1.24 -20.89 13.96
N LEU A 188 0.61 -21.71 13.13
CA LEU A 188 0.83 -23.15 13.10
C LEU A 188 2.31 -23.47 12.83
N LEU A 189 2.89 -22.89 11.79
CA LEU A 189 4.30 -23.11 11.41
C LEU A 189 5.26 -22.66 12.51
N MET A 190 5.00 -21.52 13.17
CA MET A 190 5.75 -21.07 14.34
C MET A 190 5.74 -22.11 15.49
N ASN A 191 4.67 -22.89 15.63
CA ASN A 191 4.54 -23.92 16.66
C ASN A 191 4.91 -25.33 16.18
N THR A 192 5.27 -25.53 14.91
CA THR A 192 5.64 -26.86 14.37
C THR A 192 7.07 -26.91 13.85
N VAL A 193 7.57 -25.79 13.31
CA VAL A 193 8.91 -25.63 12.74
C VAL A 193 9.64 -24.59 13.58
N PHE A 194 10.01 -24.96 14.80
CA PHE A 194 10.75 -24.09 15.70
C PHE A 194 11.96 -24.82 16.26
N ASP A 195 13.15 -24.39 15.85
CA ASP A 195 14.39 -24.73 16.55
C ASP A 195 14.61 -23.76 17.73
N TYR A 196 14.19 -22.50 17.54
CA TYR A 196 14.31 -21.42 18.51
C TYR A 196 12.99 -20.66 18.61
N TYR A 197 12.25 -20.89 19.70
CA TYR A 197 10.91 -20.33 19.87
C TYR A 197 10.89 -18.80 19.89
N SER A 198 11.87 -18.14 20.54
CA SER A 198 11.96 -16.67 20.56
C SER A 198 12.12 -16.09 19.16
N ILE A 199 12.98 -16.69 18.34
CA ILE A 199 13.29 -16.24 16.98
C ILE A 199 12.10 -16.50 16.06
N SER A 200 11.44 -17.65 16.22
CA SER A 200 10.20 -17.98 15.50
C SER A 200 9.07 -17.01 15.84
N MET A 201 8.95 -16.59 17.10
CA MET A 201 7.99 -15.58 17.54
C MET A 201 8.29 -14.21 16.95
N ASP A 202 9.55 -13.78 16.95
CA ASP A 202 9.96 -12.52 16.33
C ASP A 202 9.79 -12.53 14.80
N GLY A 203 10.09 -13.64 14.14
CA GLY A 203 9.86 -13.84 12.71
C GLY A 203 8.38 -13.86 12.35
N TYR A 204 7.55 -14.52 13.15
CA TYR A 204 6.09 -14.47 13.01
C TYR A 204 5.59 -13.04 13.19
N ARG A 205 6.01 -12.36 14.26
CA ARG A 205 5.66 -10.96 14.53
C ARG A 205 6.02 -10.06 13.36
N ALA A 206 7.24 -10.13 12.84
CA ALA A 206 7.69 -9.37 11.68
C ALA A 206 6.82 -9.62 10.43
N THR A 207 6.37 -10.86 10.23
CA THR A 207 5.55 -11.23 9.06
C THR A 207 4.08 -10.85 9.22
N VAL A 208 3.52 -10.87 10.43
CA VAL A 208 2.05 -10.80 10.60
C VAL A 208 1.53 -9.60 11.38
N GLN A 209 2.33 -8.99 12.25
CA GLN A 209 1.86 -7.93 13.16
C GLN A 209 1.19 -6.79 12.39
N TYR A 210 1.84 -6.33 11.33
CA TYR A 210 1.36 -5.19 10.54
C TYR A 210 0.14 -5.53 9.67
N MET A 211 -0.16 -6.81 9.45
CA MET A 211 -1.42 -7.25 8.82
C MET A 211 -2.63 -6.94 9.70
N LEU A 212 -2.45 -6.83 11.03
CA LEU A 212 -3.52 -6.52 11.97
C LEU A 212 -4.12 -5.13 11.76
N TRP A 213 -3.35 -4.20 11.16
CA TRP A 213 -3.85 -2.88 10.77
C TRP A 213 -5.03 -2.96 9.79
N PHE A 214 -5.11 -4.02 8.97
CA PHE A 214 -6.26 -4.26 8.12
C PHE A 214 -7.56 -4.37 8.95
N PHE A 215 -7.55 -5.17 10.02
CA PHE A 215 -8.70 -5.33 10.89
C PHE A 215 -9.00 -4.04 11.65
N VAL A 216 -7.98 -3.35 12.16
CA VAL A 216 -8.19 -2.06 12.84
C VAL A 216 -8.88 -1.06 11.91
N VAL A 217 -8.32 -0.78 10.73
CA VAL A 217 -8.83 0.24 9.81
C VAL A 217 -10.23 -0.13 9.29
N THR A 218 -10.49 -1.39 8.93
CA THR A 218 -11.85 -1.81 8.49
C THR A 218 -12.91 -1.57 9.58
N ARG A 219 -12.57 -1.67 10.87
CA ARG A 219 -13.50 -1.38 11.99
C ARG A 219 -13.53 0.10 12.38
N MET A 220 -12.48 0.86 12.10
CA MET A 220 -12.41 2.30 12.40
C MET A 220 -13.13 3.19 11.38
N LEU A 221 -13.08 2.86 10.07
CA LEU A 221 -13.64 3.70 9.01
C LEU A 221 -15.18 3.69 8.97
N ARG A 222 -15.87 4.60 9.65
CA ARG A 222 -17.35 4.55 9.75
C ARG A 222 -18.04 5.27 8.62
N ASN A 223 -17.44 6.33 8.12
CA ASN A 223 -18.05 7.22 7.13
C ASN A 223 -16.98 7.74 6.15
N ASP A 224 -17.44 8.40 5.08
CA ASP A 224 -16.56 8.94 4.05
C ASP A 224 -15.59 10.00 4.60
N ARG A 225 -15.89 10.60 5.76
CA ARG A 225 -15.00 11.56 6.41
C ARG A 225 -13.79 10.85 7.03
N ASP A 226 -14.01 9.77 7.77
CA ASP A 226 -12.94 8.95 8.35
C ASP A 226 -11.98 8.45 7.25
N PHE A 227 -12.55 7.96 6.15
CA PHE A 227 -11.79 7.55 4.97
C PHE A 227 -10.95 8.70 4.41
N LYS A 228 -11.54 9.88 4.23
CA LYS A 228 -10.84 11.06 3.73
C LYS A 228 -9.72 11.51 4.66
N THR A 229 -9.94 11.51 5.98
CA THR A 229 -8.90 11.88 6.95
C THR A 229 -7.66 11.02 6.77
N LEU A 230 -7.83 9.68 6.73
CA LEU A 230 -6.73 8.75 6.52
C LEU A 230 -6.07 8.94 5.14
N TYR A 231 -6.88 9.03 4.08
CA TYR A 231 -6.41 9.19 2.70
C TYR A 231 -5.58 10.48 2.52
N PHE A 232 -6.11 11.61 2.97
CA PHE A 232 -5.43 12.90 2.83
C PHE A 232 -4.17 12.96 3.69
N ALA A 233 -4.18 12.42 4.92
CA ALA A 233 -2.99 12.36 5.76
C ALA A 233 -1.85 11.56 5.08
N MET A 234 -2.17 10.38 4.52
CA MET A 234 -1.22 9.56 3.77
C MET A 234 -0.63 10.30 2.56
N VAL A 235 -1.48 10.88 1.69
CA VAL A 235 -1.01 11.59 0.50
C VAL A 235 -0.24 12.87 0.85
N ALA A 236 -0.65 13.58 1.90
CA ALA A 236 0.04 14.79 2.36
C ALA A 236 1.46 14.45 2.85
N LEU A 237 1.61 13.43 3.70
CA LEU A 237 2.92 12.99 4.15
C LEU A 237 3.77 12.52 2.97
N ALA A 238 3.19 11.73 2.06
CA ALA A 238 3.91 11.28 0.89
C ALA A 238 4.37 12.42 -0.01
N THR A 239 3.60 13.50 -0.10
CA THR A 239 4.01 14.70 -0.83
C THR A 239 5.21 15.35 -0.17
N VAL A 240 5.20 15.51 1.16
CA VAL A 240 6.33 16.08 1.91
C VAL A 240 7.59 15.24 1.72
N ILE A 241 7.48 13.91 1.82
CA ILE A 241 8.58 12.98 1.63
C ILE A 241 9.11 13.02 0.18
N ALA A 242 8.24 13.13 -0.82
CA ALA A 242 8.63 13.29 -2.22
C ALA A 242 9.40 14.59 -2.46
N LEU A 243 8.92 15.71 -1.89
CA LEU A 243 9.58 17.01 -1.99
C LEU A 243 10.95 17.00 -1.30
N HIS A 244 11.05 16.39 -0.12
CA HIS A 244 12.33 16.19 0.56
C HIS A 244 13.29 15.35 -0.29
N GLY A 245 12.79 14.31 -0.95
CA GLY A 245 13.58 13.51 -1.87
C GLY A 245 14.09 14.29 -3.09
N ILE A 246 13.23 15.11 -3.70
CA ILE A 246 13.64 16.00 -4.80
C ILE A 246 14.70 17.00 -4.32
N TYR A 247 14.54 17.55 -3.12
CA TYR A 247 15.53 18.42 -2.51
C TYR A 247 16.89 17.73 -2.32
N GLN A 248 16.92 16.48 -1.85
CA GLN A 248 18.16 15.70 -1.73
C GLN A 248 18.86 15.51 -3.08
N TYR A 249 18.10 15.33 -4.17
CA TYR A 249 18.65 15.25 -5.51
C TYR A 249 19.27 16.59 -5.96
N ILE A 250 18.60 17.71 -5.69
CA ILE A 250 19.07 19.06 -6.06
C ILE A 250 20.38 19.40 -5.34
N VAL A 251 20.45 19.13 -4.04
CA VAL A 251 21.66 19.37 -3.21
C VAL A 251 22.75 18.33 -3.48
N ALA A 252 22.43 17.25 -4.21
CA ALA A 252 23.32 16.17 -4.55
C ALA A 252 23.98 15.50 -3.34
N VAL A 253 23.13 15.04 -2.41
CA VAL A 253 23.56 14.28 -1.24
C VAL A 253 24.45 13.09 -1.68
N PRO A 254 25.61 12.87 -1.04
CA PRO A 254 26.53 11.81 -1.43
C PRO A 254 25.89 10.44 -1.22
N ILE A 255 26.20 9.52 -2.14
CA ILE A 255 25.75 8.13 -2.05
C ILE A 255 26.66 7.39 -1.06
N PRO A 256 26.12 6.64 -0.09
CA PRO A 256 26.92 5.73 0.73
C PRO A 256 27.76 4.77 -0.12
N SER A 257 29.03 4.58 0.26
CA SER A 257 30.02 3.83 -0.52
C SER A 257 29.68 2.35 -0.73
N ASN A 258 28.82 1.78 0.11
CA ASN A 258 28.32 0.41 0.02
C ASN A 258 27.17 0.21 -0.98
N TRP A 259 26.68 1.26 -1.65
CA TRP A 259 25.52 1.19 -2.57
C TRP A 259 25.88 1.31 -4.05
N THR A 260 27.16 1.44 -4.38
CA THR A 260 27.65 1.59 -5.75
C THR A 260 28.71 0.54 -6.03
N ASP A 261 28.50 -0.28 -7.05
CA ASP A 261 29.62 -0.92 -7.72
C ASP A 261 30.49 0.18 -8.34
N GLN A 262 31.82 0.07 -8.25
CA GLN A 262 32.77 1.11 -8.69
C GLN A 262 32.63 1.49 -10.19
N ALA A 263 31.85 0.72 -10.97
CA ALA A 263 31.49 0.98 -12.37
C ALA A 263 30.24 1.86 -12.56
N GLU A 264 29.44 2.15 -11.53
CA GLU A 264 28.22 2.96 -11.61
C GLU A 264 28.49 4.49 -11.54
N GLN A 265 29.64 4.96 -12.03
CA GLN A 265 30.12 6.34 -11.92
C GLN A 265 29.22 7.41 -12.57
N SER A 266 28.22 7.00 -13.37
CA SER A 266 27.27 7.93 -14.00
C SER A 266 26.12 8.39 -13.09
N VAL A 267 25.94 7.76 -11.92
CA VAL A 267 24.88 8.12 -10.97
C VAL A 267 25.41 9.11 -9.94
N ARG A 268 25.06 10.39 -10.10
CA ARG A 268 25.47 11.46 -9.17
C ARG A 268 24.88 11.31 -7.76
N THR A 269 23.59 10.99 -7.65
CA THR A 269 22.86 10.96 -6.37
C THR A 269 21.71 9.96 -6.45
N ARG A 270 21.50 9.20 -5.35
CA ARG A 270 20.33 8.33 -5.15
C ARG A 270 19.53 8.86 -3.98
N VAL A 271 18.25 9.16 -4.21
CA VAL A 271 17.36 9.72 -3.20
C VAL A 271 16.80 8.60 -2.30
N PHE A 272 16.86 8.81 -0.99
CA PHE A 272 16.33 7.88 0.02
C PHE A 272 15.44 8.56 1.07
N SER A 273 15.36 9.89 1.07
CA SER A 273 14.58 10.69 2.02
C SER A 273 14.87 10.28 3.47
N ILE A 274 13.83 10.03 4.27
CA ILE A 274 13.94 9.56 5.66
C ILE A 274 14.13 8.03 5.78
N PHE A 275 14.02 7.26 4.70
CA PHE A 275 13.90 5.79 4.76
C PHE A 275 15.24 5.06 4.78
N GLY A 276 16.37 5.77 4.67
CA GLY A 276 17.70 5.14 4.66
C GLY A 276 17.95 4.16 3.50
N SER A 277 17.00 3.95 2.58
CA SER A 277 17.16 3.12 1.38
C SER A 277 16.41 3.72 0.19
N PRO A 278 17.06 3.83 -0.98
CA PRO A 278 16.40 4.30 -2.20
C PRO A 278 15.34 3.33 -2.71
N ASN A 279 15.43 2.03 -2.40
CA ASN A 279 14.43 1.06 -2.83
C ASN A 279 13.13 1.24 -2.06
N ILE A 280 13.21 1.44 -0.74
CA ILE A 280 12.04 1.71 0.10
C ILE A 280 11.39 3.03 -0.28
N MET A 281 12.20 4.09 -0.46
CA MET A 281 11.71 5.38 -0.96
C MET A 281 10.98 5.23 -2.29
N GLY A 282 11.55 4.45 -3.22
CA GLY A 282 10.97 4.18 -4.53
C GLY A 282 9.61 3.49 -4.40
N ASP A 283 9.52 2.46 -3.57
CA ASP A 283 8.27 1.74 -3.31
C ASP A 283 7.19 2.61 -2.66
N TYR A 284 7.59 3.42 -1.68
CA TYR A 284 6.69 4.36 -1.03
C TYR A 284 6.09 5.33 -2.06
N MET A 285 6.89 5.83 -3.02
CA MET A 285 6.36 6.64 -4.12
C MET A 285 5.41 5.85 -5.05
N VAL A 286 5.73 4.59 -5.37
CA VAL A 286 4.85 3.71 -6.16
C VAL A 286 3.48 3.54 -5.49
N MET A 287 3.47 3.41 -4.17
CA MET A 287 2.26 3.23 -3.38
C MET A 287 1.33 4.46 -3.45
N PHE A 288 1.88 5.67 -3.32
CA PHE A 288 1.08 6.90 -3.17
C PHE A 288 0.89 7.73 -4.45
N ALA A 289 1.73 7.61 -5.47
CA ALA A 289 1.58 8.38 -6.72
C ALA A 289 0.21 8.14 -7.41
N PRO A 290 -0.28 6.89 -7.55
CA PRO A 290 -1.61 6.65 -8.11
C PRO A 290 -2.76 7.14 -7.21
N MET A 291 -2.54 7.22 -5.88
CA MET A 291 -3.51 7.82 -4.96
C MET A 291 -3.61 9.33 -5.17
N ALA A 292 -2.48 10.03 -5.29
CA ALA A 292 -2.45 11.46 -5.64
C ALA A 292 -3.14 11.72 -7.00
N ALA A 293 -2.89 10.88 -8.00
CA ALA A 293 -3.60 10.94 -9.28
C ALA A 293 -5.12 10.71 -9.11
N GLY A 294 -5.52 9.75 -8.26
CA GLY A 294 -6.92 9.52 -7.91
C GLY A 294 -7.62 10.76 -7.33
N LEU A 295 -6.93 11.53 -6.49
CA LEU A 295 -7.45 12.80 -5.95
C LEU A 295 -7.72 13.84 -7.04
N ALA A 296 -6.89 13.89 -8.08
CA ALA A 296 -7.08 14.85 -9.17
C ALA A 296 -8.39 14.61 -9.94
N TYR A 297 -8.90 13.38 -9.99
CA TYR A 297 -10.20 13.05 -10.57
C TYR A 297 -11.37 13.21 -9.59
N TYR A 298 -11.08 13.19 -8.28
CA TYR A 298 -12.09 13.29 -7.23
C TYR A 298 -12.42 14.74 -6.85
N LEU A 299 -11.40 15.60 -6.78
CA LEU A 299 -11.54 16.97 -6.29
C LEU A 299 -12.31 17.85 -7.30
N PRO A 300 -13.24 18.70 -6.85
CA PRO A 300 -14.09 19.47 -7.77
C PRO A 300 -13.38 20.70 -8.36
N LYS A 301 -12.60 21.42 -7.54
CA LYS A 301 -12.00 22.72 -7.91
C LYS A 301 -10.74 22.54 -8.77
N THR A 302 -10.59 23.34 -9.83
CA THR A 302 -9.46 23.24 -10.77
C THR A 302 -8.10 23.34 -10.09
N TRP A 303 -7.91 24.30 -9.18
CA TRP A 303 -6.64 24.45 -8.46
C TRP A 303 -6.30 23.22 -7.59
N GLN A 304 -7.31 22.56 -7.02
CA GLN A 304 -7.12 21.33 -6.22
C GLN A 304 -6.70 20.16 -7.12
N LYS A 305 -7.26 20.08 -8.33
CA LYS A 305 -6.86 19.09 -9.33
C LYS A 305 -5.42 19.30 -9.79
N LEU A 306 -5.05 20.56 -10.06
CA LEU A 306 -3.67 20.92 -10.44
C LEU A 306 -2.69 20.57 -9.31
N LEU A 307 -3.02 20.89 -8.07
CA LEU A 307 -2.21 20.51 -6.91
C LEU A 307 -2.07 18.99 -6.77
N ALA A 308 -3.16 18.23 -6.90
CA ALA A 308 -3.11 16.77 -6.81
C ALA A 308 -2.27 16.14 -7.94
N TRP A 309 -2.34 16.68 -9.16
CA TRP A 309 -1.44 16.27 -10.25
C TRP A 309 0.01 16.65 -9.97
N ALA A 310 0.27 17.86 -9.45
CA ALA A 310 1.62 18.27 -9.06
C ALA A 310 2.21 17.33 -7.99
N CYS A 311 1.42 16.94 -6.98
CA CYS A 311 1.80 15.92 -6.01
C CYS A 311 2.13 14.57 -6.68
N ALA A 312 1.28 14.09 -7.59
CA ALA A 312 1.50 12.83 -8.29
C ALA A 312 2.79 12.85 -9.14
N PHE A 313 3.02 13.94 -9.89
CA PHE A 313 4.25 14.11 -10.67
C PHE A 313 5.48 14.23 -9.78
N ALA A 314 5.40 14.97 -8.67
CA ALA A 314 6.49 15.05 -7.70
C ALA A 314 6.86 13.66 -7.15
N MET A 315 5.87 12.81 -6.84
CA MET A 315 6.12 11.42 -6.43
C MET A 315 6.75 10.58 -7.55
N CYS A 316 6.31 10.73 -8.80
CA CYS A 316 6.93 10.06 -9.94
C CYS A 316 8.39 10.50 -10.16
N PHE A 317 8.69 11.79 -10.05
CA PHE A 317 10.07 12.30 -10.15
C PHE A 317 10.92 11.84 -8.97
N ALA A 318 10.41 11.88 -7.75
CA ALA A 318 11.11 11.35 -6.59
C ALA A 318 11.42 9.85 -6.76
N CYS A 319 10.48 9.06 -7.29
CA CYS A 319 10.71 7.66 -7.67
C CYS A 319 11.82 7.53 -8.73
N LEU A 320 11.81 8.38 -9.76
CA LEU A 320 12.86 8.39 -10.78
C LEU A 320 14.25 8.65 -10.16
N PHE A 321 14.36 9.63 -9.26
CA PHE A 321 15.62 10.01 -8.61
C PHE A 321 16.13 9.02 -7.56
N THR A 322 15.36 7.99 -7.19
CA THR A 322 15.86 6.88 -6.36
C THR A 322 16.89 6.00 -7.10
N MET A 323 16.86 6.02 -8.44
CA MET A 323 17.64 5.13 -9.30
C MET A 323 17.40 3.65 -9.04
N SER A 324 16.26 3.30 -8.41
CA SER A 324 15.84 1.92 -8.21
C SER A 324 15.10 1.41 -9.45
N ARG A 325 15.77 0.53 -10.21
CA ARG A 325 15.18 -0.13 -11.39
C ARG A 325 13.89 -0.89 -11.04
N GLY A 326 13.87 -1.56 -9.88
CA GLY A 326 12.69 -2.27 -9.38
C GLY A 326 11.51 -1.32 -9.14
N ALA A 327 11.76 -0.18 -8.51
CA ALA A 327 10.73 0.84 -8.27
C ALA A 327 10.21 1.46 -9.57
N TRP A 328 11.06 1.67 -10.59
CA TRP A 328 10.63 2.19 -11.89
C TRP A 328 9.67 1.23 -12.61
N VAL A 329 9.96 -0.07 -12.60
CA VAL A 329 9.08 -1.10 -13.15
C VAL A 329 7.76 -1.15 -12.37
N ALA A 330 7.84 -1.14 -11.04
CA ALA A 330 6.67 -1.13 -10.16
C ALA A 330 5.78 0.11 -10.37
N MET A 331 6.39 1.29 -10.55
CA MET A 331 5.69 2.53 -10.88
C MET A 331 4.99 2.42 -12.23
N ALA A 332 5.65 1.86 -13.24
CA ALA A 332 5.04 1.63 -14.54
C ALA A 332 3.82 0.70 -14.44
N VAL A 333 3.91 -0.40 -13.69
CA VAL A 333 2.78 -1.30 -13.41
C VAL A 333 1.64 -0.54 -12.75
N ALA A 334 1.92 0.25 -11.70
CA ALA A 334 0.92 1.03 -11.00
C ALA A 334 0.23 2.06 -11.91
N VAL A 335 1.00 2.83 -12.69
CA VAL A 335 0.45 3.84 -13.60
C VAL A 335 -0.36 3.19 -14.72
N VAL A 336 0.12 2.09 -15.32
CA VAL A 336 -0.63 1.36 -16.36
C VAL A 336 -1.97 0.87 -15.80
N LEU A 337 -1.98 0.25 -14.62
CA LEU A 337 -3.21 -0.20 -13.97
C LEU A 337 -4.17 0.96 -13.70
N PHE A 338 -3.66 2.09 -13.21
CA PHE A 338 -4.48 3.29 -13.00
C PHE A 338 -5.09 3.80 -14.31
N CYS A 339 -4.30 3.86 -15.40
CA CYS A 339 -4.77 4.25 -16.72
C CYS A 339 -5.88 3.31 -17.24
N LEU A 340 -5.72 1.99 -17.04
CA LEU A 340 -6.70 0.99 -17.46
C LEU A 340 -8.02 1.10 -16.67
N LEU A 341 -7.96 1.46 -15.39
CA LEU A 341 -9.11 1.51 -14.48
C LEU A 341 -9.84 2.86 -14.47
N VAL A 342 -9.16 3.97 -14.77
CA VAL A 342 -9.70 5.33 -14.65
C VAL A 342 -9.81 6.03 -16.00
N ASP A 343 -8.67 6.27 -16.68
CA ASP A 343 -8.63 6.99 -17.94
C ASP A 343 -7.51 6.47 -18.87
N ARG A 344 -7.90 5.84 -19.97
CA ARG A 344 -6.98 5.27 -20.97
C ARG A 344 -6.20 6.33 -21.75
N ARG A 345 -6.67 7.58 -21.76
CA ARG A 345 -5.98 8.69 -22.43
C ARG A 345 -4.62 8.99 -21.80
N LEU A 346 -4.47 8.69 -20.51
CA LEU A 346 -3.20 8.79 -19.80
C LEU A 346 -2.14 7.83 -20.34
N PHE A 347 -2.51 6.79 -21.09
CA PHE A 347 -1.55 5.86 -21.70
C PHE A 347 -0.65 6.57 -22.73
N ALA A 348 -1.20 7.52 -23.50
CA ALA A 348 -0.40 8.33 -24.42
C ALA A 348 0.61 9.18 -23.65
N LEU A 349 0.20 9.78 -22.53
CA LEU A 349 1.09 10.55 -21.66
C LEU A 349 2.17 9.68 -21.03
N LEU A 350 1.84 8.45 -20.62
CA LEU A 350 2.81 7.47 -20.12
C LEU A 350 3.86 7.12 -21.18
N VAL A 351 3.45 6.84 -22.43
CA VAL A 351 4.38 6.53 -23.52
C VAL A 351 5.30 7.72 -23.81
N VAL A 352 4.74 8.94 -23.89
CA VAL A 352 5.54 10.15 -24.07
C VAL A 352 6.53 10.34 -22.92
N ALA A 353 6.09 10.14 -21.67
CA ALA A 353 6.95 10.26 -20.50
C ALA A 353 8.07 9.19 -20.49
N ALA A 354 7.77 7.96 -20.87
CA ALA A 354 8.76 6.89 -20.97
C ALA A 354 9.82 7.19 -22.05
N VAL A 355 9.38 7.63 -23.23
CA VAL A 355 10.27 8.06 -24.31
C VAL A 355 11.12 9.24 -23.87
N ALA A 356 10.52 10.27 -23.25
CA ALA A 356 11.25 11.42 -22.71
C ALA A 356 12.28 11.01 -21.65
N ALA A 357 11.95 10.06 -20.77
CA ALA A 357 12.87 9.54 -19.76
C ALA A 357 14.09 8.85 -20.40
N MET A 358 13.93 8.15 -21.53
CA MET A 358 15.06 7.54 -22.26
C MET A 358 16.06 8.55 -22.82
N PHE A 359 15.65 9.81 -23.03
CA PHE A 359 16.58 10.88 -23.43
C PHE A 359 17.38 11.46 -22.26
N LEU A 360 17.06 11.08 -21.01
CA LEU A 360 17.86 11.46 -19.84
C LEU A 360 19.11 10.56 -19.78
N PRO A 361 20.33 11.12 -19.84
CA PRO A 361 21.56 10.32 -19.92
C PRO A 361 21.72 9.31 -18.78
N PHE A 362 21.30 9.69 -17.56
CA PHE A 362 21.37 8.82 -16.38
C PHE A 362 20.38 7.64 -16.43
N VAL A 363 19.22 7.81 -17.09
CA VAL A 363 18.24 6.73 -17.26
C VAL A 363 18.74 5.76 -18.33
N ALA A 364 19.19 6.32 -19.47
CA ALA A 364 19.76 5.55 -20.56
C ALA A 364 20.99 4.75 -20.10
N SER A 365 21.91 5.35 -19.34
CA SER A 365 23.08 4.65 -18.80
C SER A 365 22.69 3.55 -17.82
N ARG A 366 21.70 3.80 -16.94
CA ARG A 366 21.24 2.82 -15.94
C ARG A 366 20.56 1.61 -16.57
N ILE A 367 19.79 1.82 -17.64
CA ILE A 367 19.17 0.74 -18.40
C ILE A 367 20.22 0.04 -19.26
N GLY A 368 21.09 0.80 -19.94
CA GLY A 368 22.18 0.28 -20.75
C GLY A 368 23.13 -0.64 -19.97
N TYR A 369 23.39 -0.32 -18.69
CA TYR A 369 24.21 -1.16 -17.80
C TYR A 369 23.71 -2.62 -17.71
N LEU A 370 22.40 -2.87 -17.82
CA LEU A 370 21.84 -4.23 -17.80
C LEU A 370 22.35 -5.11 -18.95
N PHE A 371 22.83 -4.50 -20.02
CA PHE A 371 23.31 -5.19 -21.22
C PHE A 371 24.85 -5.23 -21.29
N THR A 372 25.53 -4.95 -20.19
CA THR A 372 27.01 -4.96 -20.12
C THR A 372 27.54 -6.26 -19.50
N GLU A 373 28.76 -6.65 -19.89
CA GLU A 373 29.47 -7.79 -19.29
C GLU A 373 29.74 -7.57 -17.80
N GLN A 374 30.03 -6.34 -17.39
CA GLN A 374 30.20 -5.97 -15.98
C GLN A 374 28.97 -6.30 -15.13
N PHE A 375 27.76 -6.09 -15.67
CA PHE A 375 26.53 -6.48 -14.98
C PHE A 375 26.40 -8.00 -14.87
N ALA A 376 26.76 -8.75 -15.92
CA ALA A 376 26.76 -10.21 -15.89
C ALA A 376 27.73 -10.75 -14.81
N GLU A 377 28.94 -10.18 -14.73
CA GLU A 377 29.91 -10.51 -13.69
C GLU A 377 29.45 -10.12 -12.28
N SER A 378 28.82 -8.95 -12.10
CA SER A 378 28.26 -8.55 -10.80
C SER A 378 27.15 -9.50 -10.34
N THR A 379 26.36 -10.00 -11.31
CA THR A 379 25.30 -10.98 -11.04
C THR A 379 25.89 -12.32 -10.63
N ALA A 380 27.00 -12.74 -11.24
CA ALA A 380 27.74 -13.96 -10.90
C ALA A 380 28.47 -13.85 -9.54
N ARG A 381 28.96 -12.67 -9.17
CA ARG A 381 29.67 -12.39 -7.90
C ARG A 381 28.73 -12.09 -6.72
N GLY A 382 27.60 -12.79 -6.60
CA GLY A 382 26.67 -12.61 -5.47
C GLY A 382 25.54 -11.61 -5.71
N GLY A 383 25.20 -11.32 -6.97
CA GLY A 383 24.00 -10.57 -7.30
C GLY A 383 22.70 -11.30 -6.94
N ARG A 384 21.55 -10.69 -7.26
CA ARG A 384 20.22 -11.22 -6.88
C ARG A 384 20.00 -12.67 -7.32
N ALA A 385 20.44 -13.04 -8.52
CA ALA A 385 20.31 -14.40 -9.02
C ALA A 385 21.02 -15.43 -8.12
N SER A 386 22.25 -15.12 -7.68
CA SER A 386 23.00 -15.97 -6.76
C SER A 386 22.33 -16.06 -5.39
N ARG A 387 21.87 -14.92 -4.84
CA ARG A 387 21.16 -14.88 -3.56
C ARG A 387 19.84 -15.65 -3.58
N TRP A 388 19.11 -15.59 -4.68
CA TRP A 388 17.90 -16.39 -4.88
C TRP A 388 18.22 -17.88 -4.98
N HIS A 389 19.30 -18.24 -5.67
CA HIS A 389 19.76 -19.61 -5.76
C HIS A 389 20.14 -20.19 -4.39
N TYR A 390 20.90 -19.44 -3.58
CA TYR A 390 21.23 -19.85 -2.20
C TYR A 390 19.97 -20.07 -1.35
N GLY A 391 19.01 -19.15 -1.37
CA GLY A 391 17.77 -19.31 -0.61
C GLY A 391 16.99 -20.57 -1.00
N LEU A 392 16.91 -20.87 -2.31
CA LEU A 392 16.28 -22.10 -2.81
C LEU A 392 17.05 -23.36 -2.41
N ASN A 393 18.38 -23.34 -2.49
CA ASN A 393 19.19 -24.49 -2.10
C ASN A 393 19.05 -24.78 -0.61
N TYR A 394 19.12 -23.77 0.26
CA TYR A 394 18.91 -23.94 1.69
C TYR A 394 17.53 -24.53 2.01
N LEU A 395 16.47 -24.07 1.31
CA LEU A 395 15.13 -24.65 1.45
C LEU A 395 15.10 -26.14 1.07
N VAL A 396 15.75 -26.53 -0.04
CA VAL A 396 15.77 -27.92 -0.49
C VAL A 396 16.62 -28.80 0.42
N GLU A 397 17.79 -28.31 0.85
CA GLU A 397 18.73 -28.99 1.73
C GLU A 397 18.17 -29.19 3.15
N SER A 398 17.19 -28.39 3.56
CA SER A 398 16.52 -28.54 4.87
C SER A 398 15.78 -29.87 5.08
N GLY A 399 15.53 -30.63 4.02
CA GLY A 399 14.76 -31.88 4.08
C GLY A 399 13.24 -31.69 4.25
N HIS A 400 12.75 -30.48 4.53
CA HIS A 400 11.33 -30.16 4.75
C HIS A 400 10.84 -28.95 3.94
N PRO A 401 10.98 -28.93 2.60
CA PRO A 401 10.68 -27.76 1.76
C PRO A 401 9.21 -27.31 1.77
N TRP A 402 8.29 -28.19 2.22
CA TRP A 402 6.88 -27.84 2.38
C TRP A 402 6.58 -26.94 3.57
N LEU A 403 7.37 -27.09 4.65
CA LEU A 403 7.18 -26.37 5.90
C LEU A 403 8.14 -25.17 6.03
N GLY A 404 9.26 -25.20 5.30
CA GLY A 404 10.25 -24.13 5.28
C GLY A 404 11.32 -24.30 6.35
N LEU A 405 12.22 -23.32 6.43
CA LEU A 405 13.32 -23.27 7.39
C LEU A 405 12.89 -22.84 8.80
N GLY A 406 11.67 -22.30 8.93
CA GLY A 406 11.20 -21.65 10.15
C GLY A 406 11.19 -20.12 10.01
N LEU A 407 10.21 -19.50 10.67
CA LEU A 407 10.01 -18.04 10.63
C LEU A 407 11.19 -17.32 11.30
N GLY A 408 11.74 -16.29 10.65
CA GLY A 408 12.86 -15.53 11.18
C GLY A 408 14.23 -16.22 11.05
N MET A 409 14.30 -17.40 10.43
CA MET A 409 15.54 -18.17 10.31
C MET A 409 16.38 -17.77 9.09
N PHE A 410 15.80 -17.18 8.05
CA PHE A 410 16.55 -16.76 6.85
C PHE A 410 15.92 -15.59 6.09
N GLY A 411 16.76 -14.80 5.40
CA GLY A 411 16.33 -13.83 4.39
C GLY A 411 15.72 -12.52 4.89
N GLY A 412 15.36 -12.41 6.19
CA GLY A 412 14.79 -11.22 6.83
C GLY A 412 15.68 -10.57 7.88
N ALA A 413 15.18 -9.47 8.46
CA ALA A 413 15.90 -8.68 9.46
C ALA A 413 16.23 -9.50 10.73
N ILE A 414 15.31 -10.36 11.16
CA ILE A 414 15.50 -11.24 12.33
C ILE A 414 16.69 -12.18 12.11
N ALA A 415 16.74 -12.85 10.96
CA ALA A 415 17.84 -13.76 10.60
C ALA A 415 19.19 -13.03 10.54
N MET A 416 19.21 -11.79 10.05
CA MET A 416 20.41 -10.95 9.98
C MET A 416 20.96 -10.54 11.35
N GLN A 417 20.09 -10.47 12.37
CA GLN A 417 20.47 -10.13 13.74
C GLN A 417 20.96 -11.36 14.52
N THR A 418 20.36 -12.53 14.27
CA THR A 418 20.60 -13.74 15.08
C THR A 418 21.71 -14.62 14.53
N LYS A 419 21.79 -14.81 13.20
CA LYS A 419 22.83 -15.58 12.48
C LYS A 419 23.21 -16.91 13.13
N ILE A 420 22.22 -17.79 13.29
CA ILE A 420 22.36 -18.99 14.12
C ILE A 420 23.12 -20.12 13.44
N ILE A 421 22.99 -20.25 12.11
CA ILE A 421 23.47 -21.39 11.35
C ILE A 421 24.79 -21.00 10.67
N ASP A 422 25.91 -21.36 11.30
CA ASP A 422 27.27 -20.96 10.88
C ASP A 422 27.62 -21.34 9.43
N GLN A 423 27.03 -22.43 8.93
CA GLN A 423 27.23 -22.94 7.58
C GLN A 423 26.46 -22.16 6.49
N TRP A 424 25.63 -21.18 6.88
CA TRP A 424 24.84 -20.38 5.94
C TRP A 424 25.37 -18.95 5.83
N ASP A 425 25.34 -18.45 4.60
CA ASP A 425 25.61 -17.05 4.32
C ASP A 425 24.34 -16.22 4.58
N TYR A 426 24.37 -15.40 5.63
CA TYR A 426 23.24 -14.53 5.99
C TYR A 426 23.25 -13.23 5.17
N PHE A 427 22.16 -13.00 4.44
CA PHE A 427 21.90 -11.77 3.69
C PHE A 427 20.39 -11.50 3.59
N TYR A 428 20.04 -10.25 3.28
CA TYR A 428 18.66 -9.91 2.89
C TYR A 428 18.33 -10.54 1.54
N LEU A 429 17.26 -11.33 1.51
CA LEU A 429 16.78 -11.95 0.29
C LEU A 429 15.93 -10.93 -0.48
N ASP A 430 16.50 -10.34 -1.54
CA ASP A 430 15.88 -9.31 -2.39
C ASP A 430 14.69 -9.82 -3.23
N ASN A 431 13.78 -10.56 -2.61
CA ASN A 431 12.53 -11.06 -3.16
C ASN A 431 11.67 -11.55 -1.99
N TYR A 432 10.64 -10.77 -1.63
CA TYR A 432 9.78 -11.11 -0.50
C TYR A 432 9.01 -12.42 -0.72
N TYR A 433 8.65 -12.73 -1.98
CA TYR A 433 7.97 -13.98 -2.31
C TYR A 433 8.84 -15.20 -2.02
N LEU A 434 10.11 -15.12 -2.41
CA LEU A 434 11.08 -16.16 -2.15
C LEU A 434 11.37 -16.24 -0.65
N LYS A 435 11.43 -15.11 0.05
CA LYS A 435 11.60 -15.07 1.51
C LYS A 435 10.49 -15.84 2.23
N ILE A 436 9.23 -15.57 1.90
CA ILE A 436 8.09 -16.32 2.44
C ILE A 436 8.18 -17.81 2.09
N MET A 437 8.58 -18.16 0.86
CA MET A 437 8.75 -19.55 0.47
C MET A 437 9.86 -20.26 1.25
N VAL A 438 10.97 -19.58 1.53
CA VAL A 438 12.09 -20.14 2.26
C VAL A 438 11.75 -20.29 3.75
N GLU A 439 11.16 -19.28 4.38
CA GLU A 439 10.82 -19.33 5.81
C GLU A 439 9.62 -20.25 6.11
N MET A 440 8.58 -20.24 5.27
CA MET A 440 7.30 -20.91 5.51
C MET A 440 7.01 -22.08 4.55
N GLY A 441 7.96 -22.41 3.68
CA GLY A 441 7.86 -23.49 2.71
C GLY A 441 6.85 -23.23 1.59
N TYR A 442 6.65 -24.25 0.77
CA TYR A 442 5.63 -24.21 -0.29
C TYR A 442 4.23 -23.95 0.25
N LEU A 443 3.91 -24.45 1.45
CA LEU A 443 2.59 -24.30 2.03
C LEU A 443 2.31 -22.84 2.43
N GLY A 444 3.26 -22.17 3.08
CA GLY A 444 3.20 -20.73 3.34
C GLY A 444 3.10 -19.90 2.06
N PHE A 445 3.92 -20.23 1.06
CA PHE A 445 3.90 -19.55 -0.23
C PHE A 445 2.55 -19.66 -0.95
N ILE A 446 1.92 -20.84 -0.98
CA ILE A 446 0.60 -21.04 -1.59
C ILE A 446 -0.46 -20.18 -0.89
N PHE A 447 -0.50 -20.18 0.44
CA PHE A 447 -1.46 -19.37 1.19
C PHE A 447 -1.24 -17.87 0.96
N PHE A 448 0.02 -17.44 0.87
CA PHE A 448 0.37 -16.07 0.55
C PHE A 448 -0.09 -15.67 -0.85
N VAL A 449 0.16 -16.51 -1.88
CA VAL A 449 -0.32 -16.26 -3.25
C VAL A 449 -1.84 -16.22 -3.31
N VAL A 450 -2.54 -17.11 -2.61
CA VAL A 450 -4.01 -17.09 -2.52
C VAL A 450 -4.51 -15.80 -1.88
N LEU A 451 -3.86 -15.35 -0.80
CA LEU A 451 -4.17 -14.09 -0.14
C LEU A 451 -3.98 -12.88 -1.07
N LEU A 452 -2.87 -12.82 -1.79
CA LEU A 452 -2.60 -11.73 -2.73
C LEU A 452 -3.54 -11.75 -3.94
N ALA A 453 -3.84 -12.94 -4.48
CA ALA A 453 -4.83 -13.09 -5.54
C ALA A 453 -6.22 -12.65 -5.07
N ALA A 454 -6.61 -13.01 -3.84
CA ALA A 454 -7.86 -12.55 -3.24
C ALA A 454 -7.86 -11.02 -3.08
N LEU A 455 -6.77 -10.42 -2.59
CA LEU A 455 -6.63 -8.96 -2.45
C LEU A 455 -6.82 -8.24 -3.78
N VAL A 456 -6.19 -8.70 -4.86
CA VAL A 456 -6.33 -8.09 -6.20
C VAL A 456 -7.76 -8.26 -6.73
N LEU A 457 -8.33 -9.47 -6.65
CA LEU A 457 -9.67 -9.76 -7.15
C LEU A 457 -10.76 -8.99 -6.38
N ILE A 458 -10.64 -8.93 -5.05
CA ILE A 458 -11.55 -8.17 -4.18
C ILE A 458 -11.35 -6.67 -4.39
N GLY A 459 -10.11 -6.20 -4.55
CA GLY A 459 -9.80 -4.82 -4.91
C GLY A 459 -10.47 -4.40 -6.22
N LEU A 460 -10.40 -5.23 -7.27
CA LEU A 460 -11.10 -5.01 -8.53
C LEU A 460 -12.63 -4.94 -8.34
N ARG A 461 -13.20 -5.76 -7.43
CA ARG A 461 -14.62 -5.64 -7.03
C ARG A 461 -14.90 -4.28 -6.39
N CYS A 462 -14.06 -3.84 -5.47
CA CYS A 462 -14.23 -2.56 -4.79
C CYS A 462 -14.21 -1.38 -5.76
N VAL A 463 -13.28 -1.38 -6.74
CA VAL A 463 -13.21 -0.35 -7.79
C VAL A 463 -14.48 -0.36 -8.63
N ARG A 464 -14.92 -1.53 -9.12
CA ARG A 464 -16.13 -1.65 -9.93
C ARG A 464 -17.39 -1.23 -9.18
N ARG A 465 -17.56 -1.70 -7.94
CA ARG A 465 -18.70 -1.33 -7.06
C ARG A 465 -18.73 0.17 -6.79
N SER A 466 -17.57 0.79 -6.55
CA SER A 466 -17.48 2.25 -6.40
C SER A 466 -17.94 3.00 -7.65
N GLY A 467 -17.65 2.45 -8.85
CA GLY A 467 -18.15 2.98 -10.12
C GLY A 467 -19.66 2.81 -10.29
N PHE A 468 -20.22 1.65 -9.92
CA PHE A 468 -21.68 1.43 -9.95
C PHE A 468 -22.42 2.37 -8.99
N ILE A 469 -21.94 2.54 -7.76
CA ILE A 469 -22.50 3.48 -6.79
C ILE A 469 -22.53 4.90 -7.37
N HIS A 470 -21.51 5.31 -8.12
CA HIS A 470 -21.50 6.62 -8.78
C HIS A 470 -22.56 6.75 -9.88
N ARG A 471 -22.71 5.72 -10.74
CA ARG A 471 -23.74 5.74 -11.80
C ARG A 471 -25.15 5.78 -11.24
N ALA A 472 -25.35 5.22 -10.05
CA ALA A 472 -26.56 5.28 -9.25
C ALA A 472 -26.77 6.63 -8.51
N GLY A 473 -26.05 7.69 -8.89
CA GLY A 473 -26.18 9.02 -8.27
C GLY A 473 -25.32 9.25 -7.02
N GLY A 474 -24.51 8.27 -6.61
CA GLY A 474 -23.60 8.41 -5.49
C GLY A 474 -22.31 9.19 -5.79
N PRO A 475 -21.51 9.52 -4.76
CA PRO A 475 -20.24 10.23 -4.93
C PRO A 475 -19.22 9.45 -5.78
N ARG A 476 -18.46 10.15 -6.64
CA ARG A 476 -17.45 9.59 -7.55
C ARG A 476 -16.18 9.12 -6.84
N MET A 477 -16.26 8.04 -6.06
CA MET A 477 -15.13 7.48 -5.29
C MET A 477 -14.26 6.49 -6.07
N GLN A 478 -14.71 6.05 -7.26
CA GLN A 478 -13.99 5.08 -8.08
C GLN A 478 -12.51 5.45 -8.34
N PRO A 479 -12.14 6.70 -8.68
CA PRO A 479 -10.74 7.04 -8.91
C PRO A 479 -9.85 6.88 -7.67
N LEU A 480 -10.40 7.13 -6.47
CA LEU A 480 -9.68 6.92 -5.21
C LEU A 480 -9.42 5.44 -4.97
N ALA A 481 -10.43 4.58 -5.21
CA ALA A 481 -10.28 3.13 -5.12
C ALA A 481 -9.26 2.62 -6.16
N ALA A 482 -9.33 3.10 -7.40
CA ALA A 482 -8.40 2.71 -8.45
C ALA A 482 -6.96 3.13 -8.12
N GLY A 483 -6.76 4.32 -7.55
CA GLY A 483 -5.46 4.78 -7.06
C GLY A 483 -4.90 3.85 -6.00
N ILE A 484 -5.69 3.49 -4.99
CA ILE A 484 -5.25 2.57 -3.94
C ILE A 484 -4.88 1.21 -4.52
N LEU A 485 -5.75 0.59 -5.34
CA LEU A 485 -5.48 -0.72 -5.94
C LEU A 485 -4.24 -0.71 -6.82
N SER A 486 -4.05 0.35 -7.61
CA SER A 486 -2.90 0.49 -8.49
C SER A 486 -1.59 0.59 -7.71
N GLY A 487 -1.59 1.37 -6.62
CA GLY A 487 -0.45 1.45 -5.70
C GLY A 487 -0.13 0.09 -5.07
N LEU A 488 -1.13 -0.62 -4.53
CA LEU A 488 -0.95 -1.96 -3.96
C LEU A 488 -0.36 -2.94 -4.99
N CYS A 489 -0.88 -2.95 -6.22
CA CYS A 489 -0.34 -3.82 -7.27
C CYS A 489 1.09 -3.44 -7.68
N GLY A 490 1.44 -2.14 -7.65
CA GLY A 490 2.81 -1.68 -7.85
C GLY A 490 3.75 -2.22 -6.78
N VAL A 491 3.37 -2.11 -5.50
CA VAL A 491 4.15 -2.65 -4.37
C VAL A 491 4.35 -4.17 -4.51
N LEU A 492 3.30 -4.92 -4.88
CA LEU A 492 3.42 -6.35 -5.15
C LEU A 492 4.41 -6.65 -6.28
N ALA A 493 4.39 -5.86 -7.36
CA ALA A 493 5.39 -6.01 -8.43
C ALA A 493 6.81 -5.70 -7.93
N HIS A 494 6.97 -4.75 -7.01
CA HIS A 494 8.27 -4.41 -6.45
C HIS A 494 8.79 -5.47 -5.47
N CYS A 495 7.91 -6.14 -4.70
CA CYS A 495 8.25 -7.25 -3.82
C CYS A 495 8.93 -8.43 -4.53
N TYR A 496 8.83 -8.51 -5.86
CA TYR A 496 9.58 -9.47 -6.66
C TYR A 496 11.08 -9.15 -6.76
N PHE A 497 11.43 -7.87 -6.66
CA PHE A 497 12.80 -7.37 -6.80
C PHE A 497 13.42 -6.95 -5.47
N GLU A 498 12.64 -6.87 -4.39
CA GLU A 498 13.10 -6.36 -3.10
C GLU A 498 12.26 -6.92 -1.94
N ASN A 499 12.86 -6.97 -0.75
CA ASN A 499 12.23 -7.48 0.47
C ASN A 499 11.39 -6.43 1.21
N ILE A 500 10.53 -5.68 0.49
CA ILE A 500 9.90 -4.44 0.99
C ILE A 500 9.07 -4.63 2.27
N PHE A 501 8.36 -5.73 2.42
CA PHE A 501 7.49 -5.95 3.59
C PHE A 501 8.27 -6.30 4.88
N GLU A 502 9.61 -6.39 4.83
CA GLU A 502 10.42 -6.35 6.06
C GLU A 502 10.37 -4.98 6.74
N GLU A 503 10.02 -3.92 6.01
CA GLU A 503 9.87 -2.58 6.58
C GLU A 503 8.49 -2.43 7.22
N PRO A 504 8.42 -2.27 8.56
CA PRO A 504 7.16 -2.20 9.33
C PRO A 504 6.09 -1.28 8.76
N TYR A 505 6.49 -0.03 8.45
CA TYR A 505 5.58 0.99 7.96
C TYR A 505 5.07 0.70 6.56
N MET A 506 5.87 0.06 5.69
CA MET A 506 5.45 -0.33 4.35
C MET A 506 4.34 -1.38 4.41
N MET A 507 4.53 -2.39 5.24
CA MET A 507 3.52 -3.42 5.47
C MET A 507 2.26 -2.84 6.13
N ALA A 508 2.42 -1.94 7.10
CA ALA A 508 1.30 -1.25 7.73
C ALA A 508 0.48 -0.45 6.70
N TYR A 509 1.12 0.39 5.89
CA TYR A 509 0.43 1.16 4.84
C TYR A 509 -0.28 0.26 3.83
N PHE A 510 0.37 -0.81 3.38
CA PHE A 510 -0.21 -1.77 2.44
C PHE A 510 -1.53 -2.35 2.96
N TRP A 511 -1.55 -2.84 4.21
CA TRP A 511 -2.75 -3.44 4.80
C TRP A 511 -3.82 -2.42 5.21
N MET A 512 -3.43 -1.22 5.63
CA MET A 512 -4.36 -0.09 5.83
C MET A 512 -5.06 0.30 4.53
N MET A 513 -4.32 0.39 3.43
CA MET A 513 -4.84 0.67 2.09
C MET A 513 -5.77 -0.44 1.59
N ALA A 514 -5.43 -1.71 1.83
CA ALA A 514 -6.34 -2.83 1.55
C ALA A 514 -7.67 -2.71 2.32
N ALA A 515 -7.64 -2.29 3.58
CA ALA A 515 -8.83 -2.03 4.38
C ALA A 515 -9.66 -0.85 3.83
N MET A 516 -9.00 0.21 3.36
CA MET A 516 -9.65 1.35 2.71
C MET A 516 -10.37 0.94 1.41
N LEU A 517 -9.81 0.03 0.61
CA LEU A 517 -10.50 -0.53 -0.55
C LEU A 517 -11.78 -1.26 -0.16
N VAL A 518 -11.70 -2.15 0.84
CA VAL A 518 -12.85 -2.90 1.33
C VAL A 518 -13.94 -1.95 1.83
N TYR A 519 -13.56 -0.87 2.52
CA TYR A 519 -14.50 0.18 2.93
C TYR A 519 -15.26 0.77 1.74
N LEU A 520 -14.55 1.22 0.70
CA LEU A 520 -15.16 1.85 -0.49
C LEU A 520 -16.12 0.91 -1.24
N GLY A 521 -15.79 -0.38 -1.31
CA GLY A 521 -16.57 -1.37 -2.04
C GLY A 521 -17.76 -1.94 -1.27
N PHE A 522 -17.59 -2.24 0.02
CA PHE A 522 -18.53 -3.06 0.79
C PHE A 522 -19.18 -2.34 1.97
N PHE A 523 -18.51 -1.37 2.60
CA PHE A 523 -18.97 -0.78 3.88
C PHE A 523 -19.44 0.67 3.80
N ARG A 524 -19.48 1.28 2.61
CA ARG A 524 -20.15 2.59 2.45
C ARG A 524 -21.66 2.46 2.75
N PRO A 525 -22.27 3.46 3.41
CA PRO A 525 -23.64 3.36 3.92
C PRO A 525 -24.69 2.93 2.88
N ARG A 526 -25.64 2.09 3.30
CA ARG A 526 -26.70 1.49 2.45
C ARG A 526 -27.55 2.48 1.65
N ALA A 527 -27.66 3.75 2.05
CA ALA A 527 -28.35 4.77 1.24
C ALA A 527 -27.67 4.99 -0.12
N ALA A 528 -26.33 4.85 -0.20
CA ALA A 528 -25.57 4.90 -1.44
C ALA A 528 -25.59 3.56 -2.22
N GLN A 529 -25.99 2.45 -1.58
CA GLN A 529 -26.09 1.12 -2.18
C GLN A 529 -27.52 0.82 -2.69
N ARG A 530 -28.56 1.33 -2.03
CA ARG A 530 -29.98 1.18 -2.42
C ARG A 530 -30.33 1.92 -3.70
N ALA A 531 -29.70 3.07 -3.95
CA ALA A 531 -29.84 3.77 -5.24
C ALA A 531 -29.32 2.95 -6.44
N ALA A 532 -28.55 1.88 -6.20
CA ALA A 532 -28.04 0.97 -7.23
C ALA A 532 -28.88 -0.32 -7.39
N GLN A 533 -29.89 -0.51 -6.55
CA GLN A 533 -30.82 -1.66 -6.58
C GLN A 533 -32.23 -1.27 -7.05
N GLN A 534 -32.51 0.04 -7.17
CA GLN A 534 -33.64 0.62 -7.90
C GLN A 534 -33.13 1.08 -9.27
#